data_AF-A0A7S3W780-F1
#
_entry.id   AF-A0A7S3W780-F1
#
_cell.length_a   1.000
_cell.length_b   1.000
_cell.length_c   1.000
_cell.angle_alpha   90.00
_cell.angle_beta   90.00
_cell.angle_gamma   90.00
#
_symmetry.space_group_name_H-M   'P 1'
#
loop_
_entity.id
_entity.type
_entity.pdbx_description
1 polymer ?
#
loop_
_entity_poly.entity_id
_entity_poly.type
_entity_poly.pdbx_seq_one_letter_code
_entity_poly.pdbx_strand_id
1 'polypeptide(L)'
;VFDLQTHDKITFTYDVQWTESSIRWASRWDNYLKMTGGQIHWFSILNSLMIMLFLSGMVAMILLRTLYRDITKYNELATAEEAAEETGWKLVHGDVFRKPRHAKLLAVSVGSGVQILGMSVVTLIFALLGFLSPAHRGGLLQSMMLLFTFMGVFGGYASARLYKVFGGEDWKMA
;
A
#
# COMPACT_ATOMS: atom_id res chain seq x y z
N VAL A 1 43.37 12.07 28.99
CA VAL A 1 42.10 12.84 28.87
C VAL A 1 42.47 14.16 28.23
N PHE A 2 42.01 14.43 27.01
CA PHE A 2 42.26 15.70 26.35
C PHE A 2 41.25 16.71 26.87
N ASP A 3 41.73 17.76 27.54
CA ASP A 3 40.90 18.85 28.07
C ASP A 3 40.67 19.84 26.93
N LEU A 4 39.55 19.67 26.23
CA LEU A 4 39.16 20.52 25.09
C LEU A 4 38.18 21.58 25.57
N GLN A 5 38.53 22.86 25.38
CA GLN A 5 37.63 23.96 25.72
C GLN A 5 36.55 24.12 24.64
N THR A 6 35.41 24.71 25.02
CA THR A 6 34.16 24.78 24.23
C THR A 6 34.25 25.47 22.87
N HIS A 7 35.43 25.97 22.46
CA HIS A 7 35.64 26.70 21.20
C HIS A 7 36.93 26.33 20.46
N ASP A 8 37.59 25.22 20.81
CA ASP A 8 38.81 24.79 20.12
C ASP A 8 38.50 24.25 18.72
N LYS A 9 39.19 24.78 17.70
CA LYS A 9 39.07 24.31 16.31
C LYS A 9 39.81 22.99 16.13
N ILE A 10 39.07 21.89 16.17
CA ILE A 10 39.61 20.56 15.89
C ILE A 10 39.79 20.38 14.38
N THR A 11 41.03 20.15 13.95
CA THR A 11 41.31 19.80 12.55
C THR A 11 41.23 18.29 12.40
N PHE A 12 40.19 17.82 11.73
CA PHE A 12 40.03 16.40 11.42
C PHE A 12 40.89 16.03 10.21
N THR A 13 41.77 15.05 10.39
CA THR A 13 42.48 14.38 9.29
C THR A 13 42.22 12.89 9.42
N TYR A 14 42.16 12.21 8.28
CA TYR A 14 42.01 10.77 8.22
C TYR A 14 43.01 10.21 7.22
N ASP A 15 43.53 9.03 7.50
CA ASP A 15 44.33 8.23 6.58
C ASP A 15 43.57 6.94 6.28
N VAL A 16 43.72 6.42 5.05
CA VAL A 16 43.02 5.21 4.60
C VAL A 16 44.03 4.22 4.04
N GLN A 17 44.13 3.08 4.70
CA GLN A 17 44.86 1.92 4.17
C GLN A 17 43.86 0.89 3.67
N TRP A 18 43.91 0.59 2.37
CA TRP A 18 43.06 -0.42 1.75
C TRP A 18 43.71 -1.80 1.87
N THR A 19 42.98 -2.77 2.40
CA THR A 19 43.39 -4.18 2.46
C THR A 19 42.43 -5.06 1.68
N GLU A 20 42.97 -6.04 0.95
CA GLU A 20 42.14 -6.99 0.20
C GLU A 20 41.38 -7.89 1.17
N SER A 21 40.09 -8.11 0.88
CA SER A 21 39.22 -8.98 1.68
C SER A 21 38.77 -10.17 0.84
N SER A 22 38.81 -11.36 1.45
CA SER A 22 38.34 -12.62 0.88
C SER A 22 36.81 -12.69 0.68
N ILE A 23 36.07 -11.70 1.19
CA ILE A 23 34.60 -11.65 1.11
C ILE A 23 34.19 -11.02 -0.23
N ARG A 24 33.41 -11.78 -1.02
CA ARG A 24 32.78 -11.29 -2.26
C ARG A 24 31.98 -10.03 -1.99
N TRP A 25 32.10 -9.03 -2.87
CA TRP A 25 31.46 -7.72 -2.72
C TRP A 25 29.97 -7.80 -2.38
N ALA A 26 29.22 -8.70 -3.05
CA ALA A 26 27.78 -8.87 -2.83
C ALA A 26 27.44 -9.27 -1.38
N SER A 27 28.29 -10.08 -0.72
CA SER A 27 28.08 -10.57 0.65
C SER A 27 28.62 -9.63 1.73
N ARG A 28 29.25 -8.50 1.37
CA ARG A 28 29.79 -7.55 2.36
C ARG A 28 28.68 -6.83 3.13
N TRP A 29 27.54 -6.62 2.49
CA TRP A 29 26.36 -6.02 3.13
C TRP A 29 25.66 -6.97 4.11
N ASP A 30 25.87 -8.29 3.98
CA ASP A 30 25.21 -9.27 4.85
C ASP A 30 25.53 -9.02 6.33
N ASN A 31 26.72 -8.53 6.67
CA ASN A 31 27.05 -8.21 8.07
C ASN A 31 26.32 -6.97 8.61
N TYR A 32 25.97 -6.01 7.75
CA TYR A 32 25.16 -4.85 8.13
C TYR A 32 23.65 -5.14 8.11
N LEU A 33 23.23 -6.09 7.27
CA LEU A 33 21.84 -6.55 7.15
C LEU A 33 21.48 -7.68 8.12
N LYS A 34 22.48 -8.38 8.67
CA LYS A 34 22.31 -9.28 9.81
C LYS A 34 21.86 -8.44 10.98
N MET A 35 20.57 -8.47 11.27
CA MET A 35 19.99 -8.01 12.53
C MET A 35 20.57 -8.88 13.66
N THR A 36 21.76 -8.53 14.15
CA THR A 36 22.34 -9.11 15.36
C THR A 36 21.47 -8.70 16.53
N GLY A 37 20.63 -9.61 17.01
CA GLY A 37 19.89 -9.43 18.27
C GLY A 37 18.37 -9.52 18.18
N GLY A 38 17.80 -10.07 17.11
CA GLY A 38 16.38 -10.44 17.13
C GLY A 38 16.17 -11.79 17.82
N GLN A 39 16.23 -11.87 19.15
CA GLN A 39 15.40 -12.86 19.84
C GLN A 39 13.99 -12.57 19.35
N ILE A 40 13.49 -13.36 18.39
CA ILE A 40 12.16 -13.16 17.81
C ILE A 40 11.24 -13.03 19.02
N HIS A 41 10.56 -11.89 19.14
CA HIS A 41 9.58 -11.63 20.20
C HIS A 41 8.36 -12.53 19.98
N TRP A 42 8.58 -13.85 19.94
CA TRP A 42 7.58 -14.87 19.71
C TRP A 42 6.46 -14.76 20.75
N PHE A 43 6.81 -14.26 21.94
CA PHE A 43 5.86 -13.85 22.96
C PHE A 43 4.92 -12.71 22.50
N SER A 44 5.45 -11.64 21.88
CA SER A 44 4.65 -10.55 21.32
C SER A 44 3.83 -10.99 20.11
N ILE A 45 4.36 -11.90 19.28
CA ILE A 45 3.64 -12.49 18.15
C ILE A 45 2.45 -13.31 18.66
N LEU A 46 2.68 -14.21 19.61
CA LEU A 46 1.63 -15.04 20.22
C LEU A 46 0.57 -14.17 20.92
N ASN A 47 1.00 -13.14 21.67
CA ASN A 47 0.08 -12.19 22.30
C ASN A 47 -0.80 -11.46 21.27
N SER A 48 -0.21 -10.97 20.18
CA SER A 48 -0.97 -10.31 19.11
C SER A 48 -1.91 -11.28 18.38
N LEU A 49 -1.52 -12.54 18.21
CA LEU A 49 -2.33 -13.59 17.59
C LEU A 49 -3.52 -13.98 18.48
N MET A 50 -3.32 -14.09 19.80
CA MET A 50 -4.41 -14.33 20.75
C MET A 50 -5.44 -13.20 20.72
N ILE A 51 -5.00 -11.94 20.74
CA ILE A 51 -5.89 -10.76 20.65
C ILE A 51 -6.63 -10.74 19.31
N MET A 52 -5.94 -11.02 18.20
CA MET A 52 -6.55 -11.09 16.87
C MET A 52 -7.64 -12.17 16.79
N LEU A 53 -7.36 -13.38 17.26
CA LEU A 53 -8.34 -14.48 17.26
C LEU A 53 -9.54 -14.17 18.17
N PHE A 54 -9.29 -13.58 19.34
CA PHE A 54 -10.35 -13.18 20.26
C PHE A 54 -11.25 -12.10 19.66
N LEU A 55 -10.67 -11.04 19.09
CA LEU A 55 -11.42 -9.98 18.42
C LEU A 55 -12.19 -10.50 17.21
N SER A 56 -11.56 -11.36 16.39
CA SER A 56 -12.22 -12.00 15.27
C SER A 56 -13.39 -12.88 15.72
N GLY A 57 -13.23 -13.64 16.81
CA GLY A 57 -14.29 -14.46 17.39
C GLY A 57 -15.44 -13.62 17.95
N MET A 58 -15.14 -12.52 18.64
CA MET A 58 -16.15 -11.58 19.15
C MET A 58 -16.94 -10.94 18.00
N VAL A 59 -16.24 -10.47 16.96
CA VAL A 59 -16.87 -9.90 15.75
C VAL A 59 -17.70 -10.97 15.03
N ALA A 60 -17.18 -12.19 14.87
CA ALA A 60 -17.93 -13.30 14.28
C ALA A 60 -19.18 -13.65 15.10
N MET A 61 -19.11 -13.65 16.44
CA MET A 61 -20.27 -13.86 17.31
C MET A 61 -21.32 -12.75 17.13
N ILE A 62 -20.90 -11.48 17.07
CA ILE A 62 -21.81 -10.35 16.80
C ILE A 62 -22.43 -10.46 15.41
N LEU A 63 -21.62 -10.78 14.38
CA LEU A 63 -22.09 -10.97 13.01
C LEU A 63 -23.05 -12.15 12.90
N LEU A 64 -22.74 -13.31 13.48
CA LEU A 64 -23.64 -14.45 13.49
C LEU A 64 -24.92 -14.12 14.25
N ARG A 65 -24.85 -13.45 15.41
CA ARG A 65 -26.04 -13.05 16.17
C ARG A 65 -26.92 -12.08 15.38
N THR A 66 -26.32 -11.11 14.70
CA THR A 66 -27.05 -10.15 13.87
C THR A 66 -27.62 -10.83 12.63
N LEU A 67 -26.83 -11.64 11.93
CA LEU A 67 -27.25 -12.40 10.75
C LEU A 67 -28.36 -13.40 11.07
N TYR A 68 -28.29 -14.16 12.16
CA TYR A 68 -29.36 -15.06 12.57
C TYR A 68 -30.64 -14.29 12.88
N ARG A 69 -30.54 -13.20 13.65
CA ARG A 69 -31.69 -12.34 13.95
C ARG A 69 -32.28 -11.73 12.69
N ASP A 70 -31.42 -11.29 11.78
CA ASP A 70 -31.83 -10.67 10.53
C ASP A 70 -32.46 -11.71 9.61
N ILE A 71 -31.93 -12.94 9.49
CA ILE A 71 -32.58 -14.04 8.73
C ILE A 71 -33.96 -14.37 9.29
N THR A 72 -34.11 -14.50 10.61
CA THR A 72 -35.43 -14.74 11.22
C THR A 72 -36.39 -13.61 10.88
N LYS A 73 -35.92 -12.36 10.98
CA LYS A 73 -36.70 -11.17 10.62
C LYS A 73 -37.00 -11.10 9.12
N TYR A 74 -36.08 -11.50 8.24
CA TYR A 74 -36.27 -11.56 6.79
C TYR A 74 -37.23 -12.68 6.40
N ASN A 75 -37.25 -13.81 7.10
CA ASN A 75 -38.27 -14.84 6.87
C ASN A 75 -39.68 -14.35 7.29
N GLU A 76 -39.78 -13.54 8.34
CA GLU A 76 -41.02 -12.86 8.74
C GLU A 76 -41.38 -11.69 7.80
N LEU A 77 -40.38 -11.01 7.24
CA LEU A 77 -40.57 -9.94 6.27
C LEU A 77 -40.77 -10.46 4.86
N ALA A 78 -40.30 -11.64 4.46
CA ALA A 78 -40.52 -12.21 3.12
C ALA A 78 -42.03 -12.36 2.83
N THR A 79 -42.81 -12.68 3.87
CA THR A 79 -44.28 -12.64 3.85
C THR A 79 -44.88 -11.22 3.72
N ALA A 80 -44.09 -10.17 3.93
CA ALA A 80 -44.44 -8.75 3.77
C ALA A 80 -43.65 -8.04 2.63
N GLU A 81 -42.58 -8.64 2.10
CA GLU A 81 -41.60 -8.10 1.16
C GLU A 81 -42.01 -8.37 -0.29
N GLU A 82 -42.82 -9.40 -0.56
CA GLU A 82 -43.63 -9.49 -1.79
C GLU A 82 -44.46 -8.21 -2.03
N ALA A 83 -44.80 -7.46 -0.96
CA ALA A 83 -45.47 -6.16 -1.06
C ALA A 83 -44.50 -4.95 -1.04
N ALA A 84 -43.22 -5.13 -0.73
CA ALA A 84 -42.22 -4.05 -0.60
C ALA A 84 -41.12 -4.06 -1.70
N GLU A 85 -40.95 -5.17 -2.44
CA GLU A 85 -40.01 -5.34 -3.56
C GLU A 85 -40.19 -4.32 -4.69
N GLU A 86 -41.29 -3.55 -4.69
CA GLU A 86 -41.51 -2.45 -5.63
C GLU A 86 -40.82 -1.11 -5.26
N THR A 87 -40.25 -0.94 -4.05
CA THR A 87 -40.08 0.43 -3.50
C THR A 87 -38.66 0.92 -3.13
N GLY A 88 -37.60 0.11 -3.14
CA GLY A 88 -36.31 0.50 -2.53
C GLY A 88 -35.06 0.39 -3.40
N TRP A 89 -34.32 -0.72 -3.25
CA TRP A 89 -32.99 -0.92 -3.85
C TRP A 89 -32.97 -0.90 -5.38
N LYS A 90 -34.07 -1.31 -6.00
CA LYS A 90 -34.25 -1.31 -7.45
C LYS A 90 -34.27 0.12 -8.03
N LEU A 91 -34.74 1.10 -7.26
CA LEU A 91 -34.71 2.53 -7.63
C LEU A 91 -33.31 3.14 -7.45
N VAL A 92 -32.55 2.67 -6.45
CA VAL A 92 -31.21 3.20 -6.11
C VAL A 92 -30.11 2.68 -7.05
N HIS A 93 -30.30 1.52 -7.67
CA HIS A 93 -29.31 0.95 -8.60
C HIS A 93 -28.94 1.90 -9.75
N GLY A 94 -29.86 2.78 -10.17
CA GLY A 94 -29.59 3.82 -11.18
C GLY A 94 -28.81 5.04 -10.65
N ASP A 95 -28.96 5.36 -9.36
CA ASP A 95 -28.31 6.52 -8.74
C ASP A 95 -26.82 6.27 -8.42
N VAL A 96 -26.40 5.02 -8.22
CA VAL A 96 -24.99 4.65 -7.99
C VAL A 96 -24.10 4.97 -9.20
N PHE A 97 -24.64 4.93 -10.41
CA PHE A 97 -23.90 5.24 -11.64
C PHE A 97 -23.99 6.71 -12.04
N ARG A 98 -24.59 7.56 -11.20
CA ARG A 98 -24.73 8.98 -11.49
C ARG A 98 -23.35 9.64 -11.47
N LYS A 99 -23.07 10.42 -12.52
CA LYS A 99 -21.81 11.14 -12.67
C LYS A 99 -21.54 12.03 -11.44
N PRO A 100 -20.38 11.90 -10.77
CA PRO A 100 -20.03 12.78 -9.67
C PRO A 100 -19.76 14.20 -10.17
N ARG A 101 -20.06 15.22 -9.34
CA ARG A 101 -19.90 16.66 -9.67
C ARG A 101 -18.50 17.00 -10.19
N HIS A 102 -17.47 16.28 -9.72
CA HIS A 102 -16.07 16.46 -10.11
C HIS A 102 -15.44 15.21 -10.72
N ALA A 103 -16.13 14.58 -11.69
CA ALA A 103 -15.65 13.36 -12.36
C ALA A 103 -14.24 13.44 -12.96
N LYS A 104 -13.81 14.63 -13.43
CA LYS A 104 -12.44 14.85 -13.94
C LYS A 104 -11.38 14.69 -12.86
N LEU A 105 -11.57 15.33 -11.70
CA LEU A 105 -10.64 15.23 -10.58
C LEU A 105 -10.57 13.80 -10.06
N LEU A 106 -11.72 13.13 -9.91
CA LEU A 106 -11.77 11.74 -9.50
C LEU A 106 -11.01 10.82 -10.46
N ALA A 107 -11.21 11.00 -11.77
CA ALA A 107 -10.50 10.23 -12.79
C ALA A 107 -8.98 10.44 -12.74
N VAL A 108 -8.52 11.68 -12.55
CA VAL A 108 -7.08 11.98 -12.41
C VAL A 108 -6.52 11.39 -11.11
N SER A 109 -7.21 11.56 -9.99
CA SER A 109 -6.79 11.01 -8.70
C SER A 109 -6.68 9.49 -8.71
N VAL A 110 -7.65 8.79 -9.31
CA VAL A 110 -7.60 7.32 -9.45
C VAL A 110 -6.45 6.89 -10.36
N GLY A 111 -6.24 7.57 -11.49
CA GLY A 111 -5.12 7.29 -12.39
C GLY A 111 -3.76 7.45 -11.70
N SER A 112 -3.56 8.57 -11.00
CA SER A 112 -2.35 8.82 -10.20
C SER A 112 -2.18 7.77 -9.10
N GLY A 113 -3.27 7.35 -8.46
CA GLY A 113 -3.26 6.27 -7.46
C GLY A 113 -2.77 4.95 -8.05
N VAL A 114 -3.30 4.55 -9.22
CA VAL A 114 -2.86 3.34 -9.94
C VAL A 114 -1.39 3.42 -10.33
N GLN A 115 -0.91 4.58 -10.78
CA GLN A 115 0.49 4.77 -11.15
C GLN A 115 1.44 4.64 -9.95
N ILE A 116 1.11 5.28 -8.82
CA ILE A 116 1.91 5.22 -7.60
C ILE A 116 1.89 3.81 -6.99
N LEU A 117 0.71 3.16 -6.95
CA LEU A 117 0.58 1.80 -6.45
C LEU A 117 1.36 0.80 -7.31
N GLY A 118 1.21 0.88 -8.63
CA GLY A 118 1.94 0.02 -9.56
C GLY A 118 3.45 0.16 -9.41
N MET A 119 3.95 1.39 -9.32
CA MET A 119 5.37 1.66 -9.11
C MET A 119 5.85 1.10 -7.76
N SER A 120 5.08 1.31 -6.69
CA SER A 120 5.41 0.82 -5.34
C SER A 120 5.48 -0.70 -5.29
N VAL A 121 4.49 -1.40 -5.85
CA VAL A 121 4.41 -2.86 -5.86
C VAL A 121 5.55 -3.47 -6.67
N VAL A 122 5.82 -2.95 -7.87
CA VAL A 122 6.90 -3.46 -8.72
C VAL A 122 8.28 -3.20 -8.10
N THR A 123 8.47 -2.00 -7.51
CA THR A 123 9.70 -1.68 -6.77
C THR A 123 9.90 -2.62 -5.58
N LEU A 124 8.83 -2.93 -4.84
CA LEU A 124 8.89 -3.87 -3.71
C LEU A 124 9.31 -5.27 -4.18
N ILE A 125 8.77 -5.76 -5.30
CA ILE A 125 9.15 -7.07 -5.85
C ILE A 125 10.63 -7.08 -6.23
N PHE A 126 11.14 -6.06 -6.91
CA PHE A 126 12.56 -5.97 -7.26
C PHE A 126 13.47 -5.84 -6.03
N ALA A 127 13.00 -5.16 -4.98
CA ALA A 127 13.71 -5.08 -3.71
C ALA A 127 13.77 -6.44 -3.00
N LEU A 128 12.66 -7.18 -2.95
CA LEU A 128 12.58 -8.51 -2.32
C LEU A 128 13.42 -9.56 -3.07
N LEU A 129 13.53 -9.46 -4.39
CA LEU A 129 14.38 -10.33 -5.21
C LEU A 129 15.88 -9.96 -5.13
N GLY A 130 16.23 -8.87 -4.44
CA GLY A 130 17.62 -8.44 -4.25
C GLY A 130 18.25 -7.75 -5.46
N PHE A 131 17.48 -7.37 -6.48
CA PHE A 131 17.98 -6.65 -7.65
C PHE A 131 18.40 -5.21 -7.31
N LEU A 132 17.89 -4.66 -6.21
CA LEU A 132 18.23 -3.32 -5.72
C LEU A 132 19.24 -3.42 -4.57
N SER A 133 20.54 -3.38 -4.89
CA SER A 133 21.60 -3.36 -3.88
C SER A 133 21.71 -1.97 -3.22
N PRO A 134 21.75 -1.87 -1.87
CA PRO A 134 22.01 -0.62 -1.14
C PRO A 134 23.34 0.05 -1.46
N ALA A 135 24.25 -0.69 -2.11
CA ALA A 135 25.57 -0.20 -2.48
C ALA A 135 25.54 0.87 -3.58
N HIS A 136 24.51 0.85 -4.43
CA HIS A 136 24.32 1.84 -5.48
C HIS A 136 23.63 3.06 -4.90
N ARG A 137 24.42 4.08 -4.51
CA ARG A 137 23.90 5.36 -4.02
C ARG A 137 22.92 5.95 -5.05
N GLY A 138 21.65 6.07 -4.68
CA GLY A 138 20.60 6.60 -5.55
C GLY A 138 19.99 5.61 -6.55
N GLY A 139 20.45 4.35 -6.62
CA GLY A 139 19.93 3.35 -7.57
C GLY A 139 18.45 3.02 -7.34
N LEU A 140 18.00 3.01 -6.08
CA LEU A 140 16.59 2.87 -5.73
C LEU A 140 15.76 4.04 -6.28
N LEU A 141 16.22 5.28 -6.11
CA LEU A 141 15.51 6.46 -6.59
C LEU A 141 15.40 6.45 -8.13
N GLN A 142 16.50 6.14 -8.83
CA GLN A 142 16.51 6.03 -10.28
C GLN A 142 15.55 4.94 -10.78
N SER A 143 15.52 3.79 -10.11
CA SER A 143 14.61 2.69 -10.43
C SER A 143 13.15 3.08 -10.20
N MET A 144 12.85 3.76 -9.10
CA MET A 144 11.50 4.27 -8.81
C MET A 144 11.05 5.30 -9.85
N MET A 145 11.93 6.21 -10.27
CA MET A 145 11.60 7.19 -11.31
C MET A 145 11.31 6.53 -12.66
N LEU A 146 12.15 5.57 -13.07
CA LEU A 146 11.95 4.82 -14.30
C LEU A 146 10.63 4.02 -14.27
N LEU A 147 10.39 3.28 -13.18
CA LEU A 147 9.15 2.53 -13.00
C LEU A 147 7.92 3.44 -12.94
N PHE A 148 8.04 4.61 -12.30
CA PHE A 148 6.96 5.60 -12.26
C PHE A 148 6.57 6.07 -13.66
N THR A 149 7.54 6.34 -14.54
CA THR A 149 7.28 6.72 -15.92
C THR A 149 6.57 5.60 -16.70
N PHE A 150 7.02 4.34 -16.56
CA PHE A 150 6.37 3.19 -17.21
C PHE A 150 4.93 2.96 -16.69
N MET A 151 4.72 3.11 -15.39
CA MET A 151 3.40 2.98 -14.77
C MET A 151 2.42 4.09 -15.19
N GLY A 152 2.92 5.15 -15.82
CA GLY A 152 2.09 6.21 -16.42
C GLY A 152 1.12 5.70 -17.49
N VAL A 153 1.46 4.61 -18.20
CA VAL A 153 0.55 3.98 -19.17
C VAL A 153 -0.70 3.41 -18.48
N PHE A 154 -0.49 2.71 -17.35
CA PHE A 154 -1.59 2.14 -16.57
C PHE A 154 -2.41 3.22 -15.86
N GLY A 155 -1.74 4.23 -15.31
CA GLY A 155 -2.41 5.40 -14.71
C GLY A 155 -3.25 6.18 -15.72
N GLY A 156 -2.71 6.42 -16.92
CA GLY A 156 -3.42 7.06 -18.03
C GLY A 156 -4.61 6.25 -18.51
N TYR A 157 -4.45 4.93 -18.69
CA TYR A 157 -5.54 4.02 -19.05
C TYR A 157 -6.67 4.03 -18.00
N ALA A 158 -6.34 3.90 -16.71
CA ALA A 158 -7.31 3.92 -15.62
C ALA A 158 -8.07 5.25 -15.55
N SER A 159 -7.35 6.37 -15.69
CA SER A 159 -7.94 7.71 -15.71
C SER A 159 -8.89 7.90 -16.90
N ALA A 160 -8.44 7.56 -18.11
CA ALA A 160 -9.24 7.69 -19.33
C ALA A 160 -10.47 6.77 -19.30
N ARG A 161 -10.32 5.53 -18.81
CA ARG A 161 -11.42 4.58 -18.67
C ARG A 161 -12.47 5.10 -17.70
N LEU A 162 -12.05 5.57 -16.52
CA LEU A 162 -12.97 6.08 -15.51
C LEU A 162 -13.66 7.37 -15.97
N TYR A 163 -12.93 8.26 -16.65
CA TYR A 163 -13.49 9.47 -17.24
C TYR A 163 -14.54 9.15 -18.32
N LYS A 164 -14.28 8.14 -19.16
CA LYS A 164 -15.22 7.66 -20.18
C LYS A 164 -16.48 7.04 -19.57
N VAL A 165 -16.35 6.27 -18.48
CA VAL A 165 -17.49 5.68 -17.75
C VAL A 165 -18.43 6.77 -17.23
N PHE A 166 -17.89 7.92 -16.81
CA PHE A 166 -18.67 9.07 -16.36
C PHE A 166 -19.18 9.98 -17.49
N GLY A 167 -19.16 9.54 -18.75
CA GLY A 167 -19.63 10.35 -19.89
C GLY A 167 -18.84 11.65 -20.04
N GLY A 168 -17.52 11.60 -19.83
CA GLY A 168 -16.62 12.68 -20.19
C GLY A 168 -16.48 12.79 -21.71
N GLU A 169 -16.85 13.93 -22.29
CA GLU A 169 -16.78 14.16 -23.74
C GLU A 169 -15.71 15.18 -24.15
N ASP A 170 -15.01 15.80 -23.20
CA ASP A 170 -14.03 16.86 -23.48
C ASP A 170 -12.86 16.35 -24.34
N TRP A 171 -12.65 15.03 -24.42
CA TRP A 171 -11.64 14.40 -25.29
C TRP A 171 -11.98 14.46 -26.79
N LYS A 172 -13.23 14.74 -27.16
CA LYS A 172 -13.67 14.91 -28.56
C LYS A 172 -13.50 16.34 -29.07
N MET A 173 -13.24 17.31 -28.18
CA MET A 173 -13.07 18.72 -28.53
C MET A 173 -11.61 19.13 -28.78
N ALA A 174 -10.68 18.17 -28.74
CA ALA A 174 -9.27 18.33 -29.08
C ALA A 174 -8.98 17.63 -30.42
#